data_AF-A0A2G9P362-F1
#
_entry.id   AF-A0A2G9P362-F1
#
_cell.length_a   1.000
_cell.length_b   1.000
_cell.length_c   1.000
_cell.angle_alpha   90.00
_cell.angle_beta   90.00
_cell.angle_gamma   90.00
#
_symmetry.space_group_name_H-M   'P 1'
#
loop_
_entity.id
_entity.type
_entity.pdbx_description
1 polymer ?
#
loop_
_entity_poly.entity_id
_entity_poly.type
_entity_poly.pdbx_seq_one_letter_code
_entity_poly.pdbx_strand_id
1 'polypeptide(L)'
;MEDDDGVLSLGVPQCKAPAVKKPPEKKDVPLPELLESLRISGEDALFFVQLPDTLPGQPLSQESRPVRSEVQTEDGHVLLVKDKSQETPAAEEICSLRNVSEGQIGKLVVRKSGKVQLALGKVTLDVTLGTSSSFLQELVSVSVGEGRRGEMMVLGHIQHKLVCSPDFESLLEQRQQ
;
A
#
# COMPACT_ATOMS: atom_id res chain seq x y z
N MET A 1 23.12 81.07 -17.76
CA MET A 1 21.81 80.41 -17.57
C MET A 1 22.14 78.94 -17.69
N GLU A 2 22.21 78.30 -16.54
CA GLU A 2 22.73 76.95 -16.36
C GLU A 2 21.60 75.98 -16.72
N ASP A 3 21.80 75.15 -17.73
CA ASP A 3 20.88 74.05 -18.04
C ASP A 3 21.31 72.83 -17.22
N ASP A 4 20.41 72.45 -16.32
CA ASP A 4 20.48 71.37 -15.32
C ASP A 4 20.14 70.03 -16.00
N ASP A 5 21.16 69.24 -16.33
CA ASP A 5 20.97 67.85 -16.78
C ASP A 5 20.68 66.94 -15.57
N GLY A 6 19.44 67.00 -15.10
CA GLY A 6 18.91 66.11 -14.07
C GLY A 6 18.83 64.65 -14.55
N VAL A 7 19.81 63.84 -14.16
CA VAL A 7 19.79 62.37 -14.32
C VAL A 7 18.67 61.78 -13.45
N LEU A 8 17.58 61.36 -14.08
CA LEU A 8 16.57 60.51 -13.44
C LEU A 8 17.09 59.07 -13.45
N SER A 9 17.68 58.65 -12.33
CA SER A 9 17.99 57.24 -12.08
C SER A 9 16.70 56.46 -11.83
N LEU A 10 16.30 55.64 -12.80
CA LEU A 10 15.23 54.64 -12.64
C LEU A 10 15.74 53.56 -11.67
N GLY A 11 15.26 53.61 -10.42
CA GLY A 11 15.54 52.60 -9.41
C GLY A 11 15.03 51.23 -9.86
N VAL A 12 15.93 50.26 -9.96
CA VAL A 12 15.59 48.85 -10.20
C VAL A 12 14.87 48.31 -8.95
N PRO A 13 13.63 47.80 -9.03
CA PRO A 13 13.00 47.16 -7.90
C PRO A 13 13.76 45.87 -7.57
N GLN A 14 14.40 45.84 -6.40
CA GLN A 14 15.12 44.68 -5.91
C GLN A 14 14.10 43.64 -5.43
N CYS A 15 13.76 42.69 -6.30
CA CYS A 15 12.97 41.52 -5.92
C CYS A 15 13.77 40.70 -4.90
N LYS A 16 13.42 40.81 -3.61
CA LYS A 16 13.93 39.92 -2.58
C LYS A 16 13.37 38.52 -2.86
N ALA A 17 14.25 37.58 -3.20
CA ALA A 17 13.89 36.18 -3.32
C ALA A 17 13.30 35.69 -1.99
N PRO A 18 12.16 34.97 -1.99
CA PRO A 18 11.61 34.41 -0.77
C PRO A 18 12.63 33.42 -0.19
N ALA A 19 12.93 33.56 1.10
CA ALA A 19 13.82 32.65 1.81
C ALA A 19 13.19 31.25 1.81
N VAL A 20 13.68 30.37 0.95
CA VAL A 20 13.36 28.95 0.96
C VAL A 20 13.89 28.39 2.28
N LYS A 21 13.00 28.22 3.26
CA LYS A 21 13.32 27.46 4.47
C LYS A 21 13.71 26.07 3.99
N LYS A 22 14.96 25.67 4.24
CA LYS A 22 15.43 24.31 3.94
C LYS A 22 14.43 23.32 4.56
N PRO A 23 13.92 22.33 3.81
CA PRO A 23 13.10 21.27 4.38
C PRO A 23 13.82 20.66 5.59
N PRO A 24 13.10 20.27 6.65
CA PRO A 24 13.72 19.59 7.78
C PRO A 24 14.44 18.33 7.28
N GLU A 25 15.74 18.24 7.54
CA GLU A 25 16.53 17.04 7.26
C GLU A 25 16.00 15.91 8.14
N LYS A 26 15.35 14.92 7.53
CA LYS A 26 14.96 13.70 8.22
C LYS A 26 16.22 12.89 8.48
N LYS A 27 16.58 12.68 9.75
CA LYS A 27 17.68 11.78 10.12
C LYS A 27 17.30 10.35 9.73
N ASP A 28 18.26 9.60 9.18
CA ASP A 28 18.08 8.18 8.87
C ASP A 28 18.01 7.38 10.19
N VAL A 29 16.80 7.16 10.69
CA VAL A 29 16.52 6.34 11.87
C VAL A 29 16.31 4.89 11.42
N PRO A 30 16.98 3.90 12.03
CA PRO A 30 16.80 2.49 11.67
C PRO A 30 15.36 2.02 11.98
N LEU A 31 14.85 1.08 11.19
CA LEU A 31 13.46 0.62 11.28
C LEU A 31 13.03 0.15 12.69
N PRO A 32 13.83 -0.62 13.45
CA PRO A 32 13.45 -1.03 14.80
C PRO A 32 13.22 0.15 15.74
N GLU A 33 14.10 1.14 15.70
CA GLU A 33 14.03 2.35 16.54
C GLU A 33 12.86 3.24 16.10
N LEU A 34 12.60 3.31 14.80
CA LEU A 34 11.41 4.00 14.27
C LEU A 34 10.13 3.37 14.82
N LEU A 35 9.99 2.05 14.77
CA LEU A 35 8.79 1.36 15.27
C LEU A 35 8.65 1.48 16.80
N GLU A 36 9.76 1.47 17.53
CA GLU A 36 9.78 1.68 18.97
C GLU A 36 9.38 3.11 19.35
N SER A 37 9.91 4.12 18.64
CA SER A 37 9.55 5.53 18.90
C SER A 37 8.08 5.80 18.63
N LEU A 38 7.50 5.24 17.56
CA LEU A 38 6.06 5.33 17.29
C LEU A 38 5.22 4.64 18.37
N ARG A 39 5.66 3.45 18.83
CA ARG A 39 4.99 2.75 19.92
C ARG A 39 4.98 3.56 21.22
N ILE A 40 6.08 4.26 21.52
CA ILE A 40 6.21 5.09 22.73
C ILE A 40 5.40 6.38 22.60
N SER A 41 5.45 7.03 21.42
CA SER A 41 4.73 8.28 21.17
C SER A 41 3.21 8.10 21.22
N GLY A 42 2.72 6.94 20.75
CA GLY A 42 1.29 6.67 20.63
C GLY A 42 0.60 7.50 19.54
N GLU A 43 1.38 8.21 18.73
CA GLU A 43 0.90 8.96 17.58
C GLU A 43 0.56 8.04 16.41
N ASP A 44 -0.49 8.38 15.67
CA ASP A 44 -0.83 7.70 14.44
C ASP A 44 0.13 8.09 13.32
N ALA A 45 0.60 7.10 12.56
CA ALA A 45 1.47 7.30 11.42
C ALA A 45 0.99 6.51 10.21
N LEU A 46 1.04 7.14 9.03
CA LEU A 46 0.73 6.51 7.75
C LEU A 46 2.02 5.97 7.11
N PHE A 47 2.01 4.66 6.83
CA PHE A 47 3.07 3.96 6.12
C PHE A 47 2.64 3.61 4.71
N PHE A 48 3.57 3.74 3.75
CA PHE A 48 3.43 3.11 2.44
C PHE A 48 4.15 1.77 2.47
N VAL A 49 3.40 0.66 2.39
CA VAL A 49 3.98 -0.69 2.44
C VAL A 49 3.90 -1.34 1.07
N GLN A 50 5.06 -1.73 0.54
CA GLN A 50 5.16 -2.50 -0.70
C GLN A 50 5.28 -3.99 -0.35
N LEU A 51 4.30 -4.78 -0.78
CA LEU A 51 4.30 -6.23 -0.64
C LEU A 51 4.70 -6.90 -1.97
N PRO A 52 5.09 -8.19 -1.96
CA PRO A 52 5.20 -8.98 -3.18
C PRO A 52 3.85 -9.08 -3.90
N ASP A 53 3.89 -9.26 -5.23
CA ASP A 53 2.69 -9.37 -6.07
C ASP A 53 1.84 -10.60 -5.73
N THR A 54 2.48 -11.64 -5.19
CA THR A 54 1.83 -12.86 -4.72
C THR A 54 2.06 -13.01 -3.21
N LEU A 55 0.96 -13.13 -2.47
CA LEU A 55 0.98 -13.33 -1.03
C LEU A 55 0.78 -14.81 -0.68
N PRO A 56 1.35 -15.27 0.44
CA PRO A 56 1.05 -16.60 0.95
C PRO A 56 -0.42 -16.67 1.38
N GLY A 57 -1.17 -17.60 0.80
CA GLY A 57 -2.56 -17.84 1.14
C GLY A 57 -3.30 -18.50 -0.01
N GLN A 58 -4.44 -19.10 0.30
CA GLN A 58 -5.40 -19.50 -0.72
C GLN A 58 -6.37 -18.33 -0.90
N PRO A 59 -6.54 -17.79 -2.11
CA PRO A 59 -7.57 -16.78 -2.34
C PRO A 59 -8.92 -17.35 -1.92
N LEU A 60 -9.83 -16.49 -1.49
CA LEU A 60 -11.20 -16.89 -1.20
C LEU A 60 -11.79 -17.49 -2.48
N SER A 61 -11.83 -18.82 -2.57
CA SER A 61 -12.65 -19.48 -3.58
C SER A 61 -14.04 -18.90 -3.40
N GLN A 62 -14.53 -18.20 -4.43
CA GLN A 62 -15.93 -17.81 -4.45
C GLN A 62 -16.70 -19.12 -4.29
N GLU A 63 -17.28 -19.35 -3.12
CA GLU A 63 -18.21 -20.44 -2.95
C GLU A 63 -19.37 -20.14 -3.89
N SER A 64 -19.32 -20.71 -5.09
CA SER A 64 -20.48 -20.88 -5.94
C SER A 64 -21.40 -21.83 -5.16
N ARG A 65 -22.24 -21.22 -4.31
CA ARG A 65 -23.42 -21.90 -3.79
C ARG A 65 -24.11 -22.48 -5.03
N PRO A 66 -24.29 -23.81 -5.14
CA PRO A 66 -24.94 -24.35 -6.32
C PRO A 66 -26.36 -23.81 -6.31
N VAL A 67 -26.65 -22.87 -7.20
CA VAL A 67 -28.01 -22.41 -7.46
C VAL A 67 -28.71 -23.61 -8.08
N ARG A 68 -29.51 -24.30 -7.27
CA ARG A 68 -30.43 -25.33 -7.76
C ARG A 68 -31.50 -24.60 -8.57
N SER A 69 -31.38 -24.62 -9.89
CA SER A 69 -32.50 -24.27 -10.77
C SER A 69 -33.32 -25.53 -11.01
N GLU A 70 -34.57 -25.52 -10.54
CA GLU A 70 -35.58 -26.52 -10.91
C GLU A 70 -36.20 -26.09 -12.25
N VAL A 71 -36.02 -26.90 -13.29
CA VAL A 71 -36.73 -26.71 -14.57
C VAL A 71 -37.87 -27.72 -14.63
N GLN A 72 -39.11 -27.23 -14.69
CA GLN A 72 -40.29 -28.05 -14.95
C GLN A 72 -40.47 -28.23 -16.45
N THR A 73 -40.42 -29.47 -16.91
CA THR A 73 -40.85 -29.86 -18.27
C THR A 73 -42.35 -30.16 -18.28
N GLU A 74 -43.00 -29.92 -19.42
CA GLU A 74 -44.47 -29.92 -19.62
C GLU A 74 -45.17 -31.26 -19.28
N ASP A 75 -44.42 -32.36 -19.14
CA ASP A 75 -44.95 -33.69 -18.77
C ASP A 75 -44.78 -34.07 -17.27
N GLY A 76 -44.57 -33.09 -16.38
CA GLY A 76 -44.66 -33.30 -14.93
C GLY A 76 -43.52 -34.11 -14.28
N HIS A 77 -42.47 -34.46 -15.04
CA HIS A 77 -41.26 -35.05 -14.48
C HIS A 77 -40.24 -33.98 -14.06
N VAL A 78 -39.79 -34.04 -12.81
CA VAL A 78 -38.72 -33.17 -12.25
C VAL A 78 -37.37 -33.83 -12.54
N LEU A 79 -36.55 -33.23 -13.41
CA LEU A 79 -35.19 -33.71 -13.67
C LEU A 79 -34.19 -32.84 -12.90
N LEU A 80 -33.45 -33.44 -11.97
CA LEU A 80 -32.31 -32.79 -11.29
C LEU A 80 -31.14 -32.69 -12.27
N VAL A 81 -31.04 -31.57 -12.99
CA VAL A 81 -29.87 -31.30 -13.85
C VAL A 81 -28.74 -30.81 -12.94
N LYS A 82 -27.80 -31.70 -12.64
CA LYS A 82 -26.51 -31.32 -12.07
C LYS A 82 -25.69 -30.71 -13.20
N ASP A 83 -25.73 -29.39 -13.31
CA ASP A 83 -24.87 -28.66 -14.22
C ASP A 83 -23.42 -28.94 -13.81
N LYS A 84 -22.70 -29.71 -14.64
CA LYS A 84 -21.26 -29.85 -14.53
C LYS A 84 -20.67 -28.60 -15.18
N SER A 85 -20.87 -27.46 -14.53
CA SER A 85 -20.26 -26.20 -14.92
C SER A 85 -18.76 -26.34 -14.69
N GLN A 86 -18.09 -26.69 -15.79
CA GLN A 86 -16.71 -26.40 -16.15
C GLN A 86 -15.74 -26.30 -14.97
N GLU A 87 -15.05 -27.41 -14.74
CA GLU A 87 -13.71 -27.40 -14.16
C GLU A 87 -12.80 -26.59 -15.11
N THR A 88 -12.81 -25.27 -14.96
CA THR A 88 -11.75 -24.44 -15.52
C THR A 88 -10.46 -24.91 -14.85
N PRO A 89 -9.40 -25.25 -15.60
CA PRO A 89 -8.15 -25.68 -14.99
C PRO A 89 -7.76 -24.58 -14.02
N ALA A 90 -7.46 -24.96 -12.78
CA ALA A 90 -7.07 -24.06 -11.71
C ALA A 90 -5.99 -23.12 -12.26
N ALA A 91 -6.40 -21.91 -12.66
CA ALA A 91 -5.47 -20.82 -12.84
C ALA A 91 -4.78 -20.74 -11.49
N GLU A 92 -3.45 -20.90 -11.46
CA GLU A 92 -2.64 -20.77 -10.26
C GLU A 92 -3.12 -19.51 -9.54
N GLU A 93 -3.94 -19.69 -8.51
CA GLU A 93 -4.84 -18.62 -8.10
C GLU A 93 -4.00 -17.68 -7.24
N ILE A 94 -3.40 -16.69 -7.89
CA ILE A 94 -2.48 -15.74 -7.29
C ILE A 94 -3.23 -15.00 -6.18
N CYS A 95 -2.80 -15.21 -4.94
CA CYS A 95 -3.36 -14.50 -3.80
C CYS A 95 -2.78 -13.09 -3.75
N SER A 96 -3.64 -12.06 -3.79
CA SER A 96 -3.28 -10.66 -3.54
C SER A 96 -4.05 -10.13 -2.33
N LEU A 97 -3.70 -8.94 -1.80
CA LEU A 97 -4.46 -8.32 -0.70
C LEU A 97 -5.96 -8.15 -1.01
N ARG A 98 -6.34 -8.05 -2.29
CA ARG A 98 -7.75 -7.94 -2.71
C ARG A 98 -8.56 -9.21 -2.45
N ASN A 99 -7.89 -10.34 -2.33
CA ASN A 99 -8.50 -11.66 -2.15
C ASN A 99 -8.48 -12.13 -0.69
N VAL A 100 -7.94 -11.31 0.23
CA VAL A 100 -7.85 -11.62 1.65
C VAL A 100 -9.04 -11.00 2.38
N SER A 101 -9.68 -11.76 3.27
CA SER A 101 -10.76 -11.24 4.12
C SER A 101 -10.22 -10.23 5.13
N GLU A 102 -11.10 -9.33 5.58
CA GLU A 102 -10.78 -8.39 6.65
C GLU A 102 -10.37 -9.12 7.94
N GLY A 103 -9.45 -8.50 8.69
CA GLY A 103 -8.98 -9.02 9.97
C GLY A 103 -7.46 -9.07 10.07
N GLN A 104 -6.96 -9.85 11.02
CA GLN A 104 -5.53 -10.02 11.23
C GLN A 104 -4.93 -10.92 10.14
N ILE A 105 -4.11 -10.34 9.27
CA ILE A 105 -3.40 -11.08 8.21
C ILE A 105 -2.02 -11.60 8.65
N GLY A 106 -1.44 -11.02 9.70
CA GLY A 106 -0.08 -11.35 10.12
C GLY A 106 0.43 -10.58 11.34
N LYS A 107 1.75 -10.66 11.55
CA LYS A 107 2.46 -9.99 12.65
C LYS A 107 3.75 -9.37 12.15
N LEU A 108 3.98 -8.10 12.47
CA LEU A 108 5.27 -7.46 12.31
C LEU A 108 6.15 -7.77 13.53
N VAL A 109 7.33 -8.34 13.31
CA VAL A 109 8.22 -8.88 14.35
C VAL A 109 9.57 -8.19 14.29
N VAL A 110 9.96 -7.55 15.38
CA VAL A 110 11.31 -6.99 15.57
C VAL A 110 12.14 -8.01 16.36
N ARG A 111 13.22 -8.51 15.76
CA ARG A 111 14.14 -9.47 16.41
C ARG A 111 15.21 -8.76 17.24
N LYS A 112 15.81 -9.48 18.19
CA LYS A 112 16.95 -9.01 18.99
C LYS A 112 18.13 -8.53 18.13
N SER A 113 18.30 -9.08 16.92
CA SER A 113 19.33 -8.65 15.97
C SER A 113 19.04 -7.33 15.25
N GLY A 114 17.86 -6.74 15.46
CA GLY A 114 17.36 -5.61 14.68
C GLY A 114 16.71 -5.99 13.35
N LYS A 115 16.73 -7.27 12.95
CA LYS A 115 16.00 -7.75 11.77
C LYS A 115 14.48 -7.59 12.01
N VAL A 116 13.78 -6.94 11.08
CA VAL A 116 12.33 -6.78 11.12
C VAL A 116 11.72 -7.70 10.05
N GLN A 117 10.69 -8.46 10.43
CA GLN A 117 10.03 -9.41 9.55
C GLN A 117 8.51 -9.31 9.66
N LEU A 118 7.80 -9.49 8.56
CA LEU A 118 6.36 -9.66 8.51
C LEU A 118 6.04 -11.16 8.41
N ALA A 119 5.50 -11.73 9.49
CA ALA A 119 5.03 -13.11 9.53
C ALA A 119 3.59 -13.19 9.01
N LEU A 120 3.40 -13.85 7.87
CA LEU A 120 2.11 -14.15 7.24
C LEU A 120 1.88 -15.67 7.30
N GLY A 121 1.18 -16.11 8.35
CA GLY A 121 0.98 -17.55 8.60
C GLY A 121 2.31 -18.27 8.83
N LYS A 122 2.69 -19.15 7.90
CA LYS A 122 3.94 -19.94 7.95
C LYS A 122 5.12 -19.28 7.23
N VAL A 123 4.86 -18.23 6.45
CA VAL A 123 5.88 -17.55 5.63
C VAL A 123 6.28 -16.25 6.32
N THR A 124 7.57 -15.94 6.28
CA THR A 124 8.13 -14.68 6.77
C THR A 124 8.70 -13.88 5.61
N LEU A 125 8.38 -12.59 5.58
CA LEU A 125 8.95 -11.62 4.67
C LEU A 125 9.89 -10.70 5.44
N ASP A 126 11.04 -10.39 4.86
CA ASP A 126 11.97 -9.40 5.40
C ASP A 126 11.45 -8.00 5.13
N VAL A 127 11.48 -7.14 6.15
CA VAL A 127 10.96 -5.76 6.05
C VAL A 127 12.12 -4.80 6.17
N THR A 128 12.25 -3.93 5.17
CA THR A 128 13.28 -2.90 5.11
C THR A 128 12.66 -1.54 4.87
N LEU A 129 13.36 -0.48 5.28
CA LEU A 129 12.99 0.89 4.89
C LEU A 129 13.23 1.03 3.39
N GLY A 130 12.21 1.51 2.68
CA GLY A 130 12.36 1.93 1.31
C GLY A 130 13.11 3.25 1.20
N THR A 131 13.35 3.68 -0.04
CA THR A 131 14.00 4.96 -0.32
C THR A 131 13.27 6.13 0.35
N SER A 132 14.02 6.96 1.06
CA SER A 132 13.50 8.18 1.67
C SER A 132 13.01 9.15 0.60
N SER A 133 11.79 9.66 0.78
CA SER A 133 11.23 10.69 -0.09
C SER A 133 11.71 12.07 0.38
N SER A 134 12.30 12.84 -0.54
CA SER A 134 12.64 14.26 -0.32
C SER A 134 11.46 15.21 -0.57
N PHE A 135 10.30 14.67 -0.97
CA PHE A 135 9.09 15.42 -1.26
C PHE A 135 7.93 15.01 -0.35
N LEU A 136 6.98 15.92 -0.18
CA LEU A 136 5.75 15.70 0.57
C LEU A 136 4.85 14.71 -0.19
N GLN A 137 4.35 13.69 0.50
CA GLN A 137 3.44 12.69 -0.03
C GLN A 137 2.15 12.70 0.79
N GLU A 138 0.99 12.80 0.14
CA GLU A 138 -0.32 12.82 0.79
C GLU A 138 -1.15 11.61 0.37
N LEU A 139 -1.77 10.94 1.33
CA LEU A 139 -2.80 9.94 1.08
C LEU A 139 -4.14 10.65 0.94
N VAL A 140 -4.84 10.39 -0.17
CA VAL A 140 -6.11 11.05 -0.49
C VAL A 140 -7.15 9.99 -0.83
N SER A 141 -8.34 10.14 -0.23
CA SER A 141 -9.53 9.40 -0.64
C SER A 141 -10.24 10.16 -1.76
N VAL A 142 -10.61 9.45 -2.82
CA VAL A 142 -11.40 9.99 -3.94
C VAL A 142 -12.60 9.08 -4.16
N SER A 143 -13.80 9.62 -4.01
CA SER A 143 -15.06 8.93 -4.31
C SER A 143 -15.73 9.60 -5.51
N VAL A 144 -16.19 8.79 -6.46
CA VAL A 144 -16.95 9.28 -7.61
C VAL A 144 -18.41 9.00 -7.33
N GLY A 145 -19.20 10.06 -7.17
CA GLY A 145 -20.64 9.97 -6.92
C GLY A 145 -21.44 9.86 -8.23
N GLU A 146 -22.76 9.93 -8.11
CA GLU A 146 -23.65 9.89 -9.27
C GLU A 146 -23.57 11.19 -10.09
N GLY A 147 -23.49 11.08 -11.42
CA GLY A 147 -23.39 12.21 -12.33
C GLY A 147 -21.98 12.78 -12.49
N ARG A 148 -21.81 14.10 -12.31
CA ARG A 148 -20.53 14.83 -12.49
C ARG A 148 -19.93 15.34 -11.18
N ARG A 149 -20.38 14.82 -10.03
CA ARG A 149 -19.87 15.20 -8.70
C ARG A 149 -19.09 14.04 -8.09
N GLY A 150 -18.07 14.37 -7.32
CA GLY A 150 -17.27 13.42 -6.54
C GLY A 150 -16.72 14.13 -5.30
N GLU A 151 -16.26 13.35 -4.33
CA GLU A 151 -15.66 13.86 -3.10
C GLU A 151 -14.17 13.51 -3.08
N MET A 152 -13.38 14.42 -2.50
CA MET A 152 -11.94 14.25 -2.33
C MET A 152 -11.58 14.71 -0.92
N MET A 153 -10.87 13.85 -0.18
CA MET A 153 -10.47 14.12 1.20
C MET A 153 -9.01 13.72 1.42
N VAL A 154 -8.21 14.63 1.97
CA VAL A 154 -6.83 14.36 2.40
C VAL A 154 -6.87 13.61 3.73
N LEU A 155 -6.33 12.39 3.76
CA LEU A 155 -6.28 11.53 4.95
C LEU A 155 -5.03 11.79 5.80
N GLY A 156 -3.94 12.26 5.19
CA GLY A 156 -2.73 12.64 5.90
C GLY A 156 -1.45 12.45 5.08
N HIS A 157 -0.31 12.70 5.71
CA HIS A 157 1.00 12.61 5.09
C HIS A 157 1.61 11.22 5.26
N ILE A 158 2.15 10.67 4.18
CA ILE A 158 2.92 9.42 4.22
C ILE A 158 4.30 9.74 4.80
N GLN A 159 4.62 9.14 5.95
CA GLN A 159 5.85 9.46 6.67
C GLN A 159 7.03 8.59 6.22
N HIS A 160 6.76 7.28 6.05
CA HIS A 160 7.77 6.26 5.79
C HIS A 160 7.29 5.21 4.78
N LYS A 161 8.25 4.69 3.98
CA LYS A 161 8.04 3.59 3.05
C LYS A 161 8.68 2.32 3.60
N LEU A 162 7.94 1.21 3.56
CA LEU A 162 8.42 -0.13 3.90
C LEU A 162 8.40 -1.00 2.64
N VAL A 163 9.40 -1.86 2.50
CA VAL A 163 9.48 -2.85 1.42
C VAL A 163 9.57 -4.23 2.06
N CYS A 164 8.62 -5.10 1.73
CA CYS A 164 8.57 -6.48 2.17
C CYS A 164 9.07 -7.40 1.05
N SER A 165 10.13 -8.17 1.32
CA SER A 165 10.73 -9.11 0.37
C SER A 165 10.73 -10.54 0.91
N PRO A 166 10.52 -11.57 0.08
CA PRO A 166 10.70 -12.95 0.51
C PRO A 166 12.12 -13.23 1.00
N ASP A 167 12.26 -14.04 2.04
CA ASP A 167 13.56 -14.55 2.51
C ASP A 167 14.02 -15.70 1.59
N PHE A 168 14.66 -15.35 0.47
CA PHE A 168 15.06 -16.33 -0.56
C PHE A 168 16.09 -17.34 -0.05
N GLU A 169 16.97 -16.94 0.86
CA GLU A 169 17.97 -17.82 1.47
C GLU A 169 17.26 -18.95 2.23
N SER A 170 16.36 -18.60 3.15
CA SER A 170 15.57 -19.57 3.92
C SER A 170 14.69 -20.46 3.01
N LEU A 171 14.12 -19.88 1.94
CA LEU A 171 13.27 -20.62 1.01
C LEU A 171 14.06 -21.64 0.16
N LEU A 172 15.31 -21.32 -0.22
CA LEU A 172 16.15 -22.20 -1.01
C LEU A 172 16.76 -23.33 -0.18
N GLU A 173 17.12 -23.07 1.07
CA GLU A 173 17.62 -24.10 2.00
C GLU A 173 16.58 -25.19 2.25
N GLN A 174 15.30 -24.84 2.39
CA GLN A 174 14.20 -25.80 2.56
C GLN A 174 14.01 -26.76 1.38
N ARG A 175 14.53 -26.43 0.19
CA ARG A 175 14.39 -27.24 -1.04
C ARG A 175 15.56 -28.18 -1.28
N GLN A 176 16.68 -28.00 -0.58
CA GLN A 176 17.89 -28.80 -0.75
C GLN A 176 18.00 -29.97 0.25
N GLN A 177 16.94 -30.24 1.01
CA GLN A 177 16.81 -31.32 2.00
C GLN A 177 15.78 -32.34 1.55
#